data_AF-T5LTZ6-F1
#
_entry.id   AF-T5LTZ6-F1
#
_cell.length_a   1.000
_cell.length_b   1.000
_cell.length_c   1.000
_cell.angle_alpha   90.00
_cell.angle_beta   90.00
_cell.angle_gamma   90.00
#
_symmetry.space_group_name_H-M   'P 1'
#
loop_
_entity.id
_entity.type
_entity.pdbx_description
1 polymer ?
#
loop_
_entity_poly.entity_id
_entity_poly.type
_entity_poly.pdbx_seq_one_letter_code
_entity_poly.pdbx_strand_id
1 'polypeptide(L)'
;MIHILLLTTFSTILSYLILKSIYTIIFKSKKKVSKFLVFIGAVGLIVFYYTPYSFYLEPSYWQFRNMCKINELPNNEEKYNKILSYFDTDLDRLDWEELNNNNDNKRKWKITKEHGYYRQGIYEYATLTKEKEINSRLGMVASFLSNEAEINRYNINQMAINISWHTRRYFFEITNLLSYGDMWIEKTLACVDVAKENMTPKGFKQ
;
A
#
# COMPACT_ATOMS: atom_id res chain seq x y z
N MET A 1 3.05 -4.21 -42.52
CA MET A 1 4.37 -3.62 -42.85
C MET A 1 4.26 -2.15 -43.24
N ILE A 2 3.42 -1.77 -44.22
CA ILE A 2 3.21 -0.37 -44.66
C ILE A 2 2.76 0.55 -43.51
N HIS A 3 1.80 0.11 -42.67
CA HIS A 3 1.33 0.93 -41.54
C HIS A 3 2.41 1.20 -40.48
N ILE A 4 3.31 0.25 -40.23
CA ILE A 4 4.43 0.42 -39.28
C ILE A 4 5.43 1.43 -39.86
N LEU A 5 5.69 1.36 -41.17
CA LEU A 5 6.59 2.26 -41.88
C LEU A 5 6.02 3.69 -41.97
N LEU A 6 4.69 3.84 -42.11
CA LEU A 6 4.00 5.12 -42.02
C LEU A 6 4.04 5.71 -40.61
N LEU A 7 3.88 4.88 -39.58
CA LEU A 7 3.90 5.35 -38.19
C LEU A 7 5.29 5.84 -37.78
N THR A 8 6.35 5.12 -38.18
CA THR A 8 7.73 5.50 -37.89
C THR A 8 8.15 6.76 -38.65
N THR A 9 7.78 6.88 -39.93
CA THR A 9 8.07 8.08 -40.74
C THR A 9 7.30 9.30 -40.26
N PHE A 10 6.03 9.15 -39.88
CA PHE A 10 5.26 10.26 -39.31
C PHE A 10 5.84 10.72 -37.96
N SER A 11 6.22 9.78 -37.10
CA SER A 11 6.86 10.06 -35.81
C SER A 11 8.20 10.80 -35.96
N THR A 12 9.05 10.41 -36.93
CA THR A 12 10.34 11.08 -37.17
C THR A 12 10.16 12.48 -37.77
N ILE A 13 9.21 12.66 -38.69
CA ILE A 13 8.88 13.99 -39.24
C ILE A 13 8.35 14.91 -38.14
N LEU A 14 7.44 14.42 -37.30
CA LEU A 14 6.88 15.20 -36.19
C LEU A 14 7.96 15.58 -35.17
N SER A 15 8.83 14.63 -34.80
CA SER A 15 9.98 14.88 -33.92
C SER A 15 10.92 15.94 -34.49
N TYR A 16 11.24 15.87 -35.79
CA TYR A 16 12.04 16.88 -36.48
C TYR A 16 11.41 18.27 -36.46
N LEU A 17 10.09 18.37 -36.71
CA LEU A 17 9.37 19.65 -36.68
C LEU A 17 9.33 20.26 -35.27
N ILE A 18 9.16 19.44 -34.23
CA ILE A 18 9.20 19.86 -32.84
C ILE A 18 10.61 20.36 -32.48
N LEU A 19 11.66 19.59 -32.80
CA LEU A 19 13.05 19.98 -32.55
C LEU A 19 13.44 21.26 -33.30
N LYS A 20 12.99 21.43 -34.56
CA LYS A 20 13.22 22.64 -35.35
C LYS A 20 12.52 23.86 -34.75
N SER A 21 11.29 23.69 -34.25
CA SER A 21 10.54 24.76 -33.59
C SER A 21 11.23 25.17 -32.30
N ILE A 22 11.65 24.21 -31.48
CA ILE A 22 12.42 24.42 -30.25
C ILE A 22 13.76 25.12 -30.57
N TYR A 23 14.52 24.64 -31.56
CA TYR A 23 15.79 25.24 -31.98
C TYR A 23 15.60 26.70 -32.43
N THR A 24 14.56 26.98 -33.21
CA THR A 24 14.28 28.34 -33.69
C THR A 24 13.95 29.28 -32.54
N ILE A 25 13.17 28.82 -31.56
CA ILE A 25 12.83 29.60 -30.35
C ILE A 25 14.08 29.83 -29.48
N ILE A 26 14.92 28.80 -29.30
CA ILE A 26 16.16 28.86 -28.48
C ILE A 26 17.21 29.76 -29.13
N PHE A 27 17.56 29.52 -30.39
CA PHE A 27 18.74 30.13 -31.02
C PHE A 27 18.48 31.50 -31.63
N LYS A 28 17.24 31.81 -32.03
CA LYS A 28 16.88 33.11 -32.64
C LYS A 28 16.54 34.19 -31.60
N SER A 29 16.23 33.81 -30.36
CA SER A 29 15.95 34.75 -29.28
C SER A 29 17.23 35.35 -28.70
N LYS A 30 17.40 36.68 -28.83
CA LYS A 30 18.55 37.43 -28.27
C LYS A 30 18.47 37.65 -26.75
N LYS A 31 17.32 37.40 -26.11
CA LYS A 31 17.12 37.62 -24.66
C LYS A 31 17.42 36.35 -23.86
N LYS A 32 18.38 36.44 -22.92
CA LYS A 32 18.82 35.33 -22.04
C LYS A 32 17.67 34.57 -21.36
N VAL A 33 16.60 35.26 -21.00
CA VAL A 33 15.42 34.70 -20.30
C VAL A 33 14.71 33.62 -21.12
N SER A 34 14.66 33.76 -22.46
CA SER A 34 13.97 32.82 -23.35
C SER A 34 14.65 31.45 -23.45
N LYS A 35 15.99 31.42 -23.35
CA LYS A 35 16.76 30.16 -23.40
C LYS A 35 16.61 29.37 -22.10
N PHE A 36 16.52 30.08 -20.97
CA PHE A 36 16.35 29.49 -19.64
C PHE A 36 14.97 28.83 -19.47
N LEU A 37 13.89 29.48 -19.92
CA LEU A 37 12.53 28.92 -19.84
C LEU A 37 12.37 27.64 -20.67
N VAL A 38 12.98 27.57 -21.85
CA VAL A 38 12.93 26.37 -22.70
C VAL A 38 13.74 25.22 -22.09
N PHE A 39 14.88 25.53 -21.47
CA PHE A 39 15.67 24.53 -20.74
C PHE A 39 14.88 23.93 -19.57
N ILE A 40 14.23 24.77 -18.75
CA ILE A 40 13.35 24.30 -17.66
C ILE A 40 12.19 23.47 -18.21
N GLY A 41 11.55 23.91 -19.30
CA GLY A 41 10.47 23.16 -19.94
C GLY A 41 10.90 21.79 -20.44
N ALA A 42 12.08 21.68 -21.05
CA ALA A 42 12.63 20.42 -21.54
C ALA A 42 13.02 19.47 -20.40
N VAL A 43 13.68 19.98 -19.36
CA VAL A 43 14.01 19.18 -18.15
C VAL A 43 12.72 18.74 -17.45
N GLY A 44 11.73 19.62 -17.32
CA GLY A 44 10.42 19.28 -16.76
C GLY A 44 9.72 18.18 -17.54
N LEU A 45 9.69 18.25 -18.88
CA LEU A 45 9.11 17.21 -19.74
C LEU A 45 9.84 15.87 -19.62
N ILE A 46 11.18 15.87 -19.52
CA ILE A 46 11.97 14.66 -19.27
C ILE A 46 11.59 14.06 -17.92
N VAL A 47 11.53 14.87 -16.85
CA VAL A 47 11.10 14.40 -15.53
C VAL A 47 9.68 13.83 -15.62
N PHE A 48 8.69 14.55 -16.16
CA PHE A 48 7.32 14.05 -16.29
C PHE A 48 7.19 12.77 -17.15
N TYR A 49 8.02 12.61 -18.18
CA TYR A 49 8.01 11.43 -19.04
C TYR A 49 8.63 10.20 -18.36
N TYR A 50 9.71 10.38 -17.59
CA TYR A 50 10.44 9.29 -16.93
C TYR A 50 10.00 9.03 -15.49
N THR A 51 9.37 9.99 -14.82
CA THR A 51 8.76 9.81 -13.49
C THR A 51 7.25 9.73 -13.67
N PRO A 52 6.66 8.52 -13.76
CA PRO A 52 5.22 8.40 -13.86
C PRO A 52 4.55 9.08 -12.66
N TYR A 53 3.43 9.75 -12.90
CA TYR A 53 2.63 10.48 -11.89
C TYR A 53 2.32 9.62 -10.65
N SER A 54 2.33 8.29 -10.81
CA SER A 54 2.16 7.32 -9.72
C SER A 54 3.20 7.52 -8.60
N PHE A 55 4.45 7.85 -8.93
CA PHE A 55 5.54 8.00 -7.95
C PHE A 55 5.29 9.12 -6.92
N TYR A 56 4.43 10.09 -7.26
CA TYR A 56 4.07 11.21 -6.40
C TYR A 56 2.77 10.98 -5.61
N LEU A 57 1.93 10.02 -6.03
CA LEU A 57 0.64 9.72 -5.40
C LEU A 57 0.66 8.43 -4.57
N GLU A 58 1.75 7.67 -4.66
CA GLU A 58 1.89 6.40 -3.98
C GLU A 58 2.63 6.57 -2.65
N PRO A 59 2.16 5.92 -1.58
CA PRO A 59 2.67 6.10 -0.23
C PRO A 59 4.11 5.62 -0.17
N SER A 60 4.94 6.44 0.47
CA SER A 60 6.35 6.10 0.68
C SER A 60 6.49 4.91 1.62
N TYR A 61 7.60 4.17 1.49
CA TYR A 61 7.99 3.14 2.46
C TYR A 61 7.94 3.66 3.91
N TRP A 62 8.27 4.93 4.15
CA TRP A 62 8.22 5.56 5.47
C TRP A 62 6.80 5.71 6.01
N GLN A 63 5.84 6.07 5.17
CA GLN A 63 4.43 6.13 5.57
C GLN A 63 3.92 4.74 5.92
N PHE A 64 4.14 3.75 5.05
CA PHE A 64 3.82 2.34 5.32
C PHE A 64 4.42 1.88 6.66
N ARG A 65 5.72 2.10 6.86
CA ARG A 65 6.42 1.72 8.09
C ARG A 65 5.84 2.40 9.33
N ASN A 66 5.53 3.69 9.25
CA ASN A 66 4.97 4.44 10.37
C ASN A 66 3.56 3.95 10.74
N MET A 67 2.76 3.55 9.76
CA MET A 67 1.47 2.91 10.03
C MET A 67 1.66 1.57 10.76
N CYS A 68 2.57 0.72 10.29
CA CYS A 68 2.84 -0.58 10.92
C CYS A 68 3.39 -0.45 12.35
N LYS A 69 4.16 0.59 12.65
CA LYS A 69 4.66 0.86 14.01
C LYS A 69 3.57 1.08 15.06
N ILE A 70 2.33 1.38 14.64
CA ILE A 70 1.20 1.48 15.56
C ILE A 70 0.96 0.15 16.27
N ASN A 71 1.31 -0.97 15.65
CA ASN A 71 1.16 -2.30 16.26
C ASN A 71 2.07 -2.52 17.48
N GLU A 72 3.18 -1.77 17.59
CA GLU A 72 4.11 -1.85 18.72
C GLU A 72 3.54 -1.19 19.98
N LEU A 73 2.56 -0.28 19.82
CA LEU A 73 1.95 0.43 20.94
C LEU A 73 1.23 -0.53 21.91
N PRO A 74 1.14 -0.18 23.20
CA PRO A 74 0.33 -0.91 24.18
C PRO A 74 -1.11 -1.07 23.72
N ASN A 75 -1.70 -2.24 23.99
CA ASN A 75 -3.09 -2.51 23.67
C ASN A 75 -4.02 -1.73 24.62
N ASN A 76 -4.44 -0.56 24.17
CA ASN A 76 -5.34 0.35 24.88
C ASN A 76 -6.29 1.04 23.90
N GLU A 77 -7.22 1.84 24.43
CA GLU A 77 -8.22 2.55 23.63
C GLU A 77 -7.59 3.54 22.64
N GLU A 78 -6.52 4.22 23.04
CA GLU A 78 -5.80 5.16 22.18
C GLU A 78 -5.24 4.48 20.92
N LYS A 79 -4.53 3.35 21.08
CA LYS A 79 -4.03 2.55 19.95
C LYS A 79 -5.17 2.12 19.04
N TYR A 80 -6.27 1.63 19.63
CA TYR A 80 -7.39 1.09 18.87
C TYR A 80 -8.07 2.18 18.05
N ASN A 81 -8.36 3.33 18.65
CA ASN A 81 -8.91 4.48 17.94
C ASN A 81 -7.94 5.01 16.87
N LYS A 82 -6.63 4.94 17.11
CA LYS A 82 -5.62 5.29 16.10
C LYS A 82 -5.66 4.36 14.89
N ILE A 83 -5.78 3.04 15.11
CA ILE A 83 -5.95 2.06 14.02
C ILE A 83 -7.25 2.33 13.27
N LEU A 84 -8.37 2.45 14.00
CA LEU A 84 -9.69 2.66 13.42
C LEU A 84 -9.83 3.99 12.67
N SER A 85 -9.06 5.02 13.04
CA SER A 85 -9.07 6.29 12.33
C SER A 85 -8.67 6.16 10.85
N TYR A 86 -7.86 5.16 10.49
CA TYR A 86 -7.56 4.87 9.08
C TYR A 86 -8.76 4.33 8.30
N PHE A 87 -9.78 3.85 9.00
CA PHE A 87 -11.05 3.36 8.47
C PHE A 87 -12.18 4.38 8.67
N ASP A 88 -11.84 5.64 8.98
CA ASP A 88 -12.80 6.74 9.20
C ASP A 88 -13.81 6.44 10.32
N THR A 89 -13.39 5.65 11.32
CA THR A 89 -14.20 5.26 12.48
C THR A 89 -13.38 5.28 13.78
N ASP A 90 -14.04 4.97 14.88
CA ASP A 90 -13.47 4.77 16.21
C ASP A 90 -14.21 3.61 16.92
N LEU A 91 -13.82 3.27 18.15
CA LEU A 91 -14.45 2.17 18.89
C LEU A 91 -15.93 2.42 19.23
N ASP A 92 -16.35 3.67 19.36
CA ASP A 92 -17.73 4.03 19.68
C ASP A 92 -18.63 3.95 18.45
N ARG A 93 -18.09 4.25 17.26
CA ARG A 93 -18.81 4.31 15.99
C ARG A 93 -18.67 3.05 15.14
N LEU A 94 -17.76 2.15 15.48
CA LEU A 94 -17.55 0.92 14.72
C LEU A 94 -18.85 0.09 14.68
N ASP A 95 -19.24 -0.33 13.48
CA ASP A 95 -20.36 -1.24 13.28
C ASP A 95 -19.96 -2.66 13.72
N TRP A 96 -20.20 -2.96 15.00
CA TRP A 96 -19.92 -4.26 15.60
C TRP A 96 -20.78 -5.37 15.01
N GLU A 97 -21.99 -5.06 14.55
CA GLU A 97 -22.87 -6.05 13.94
C GLU A 97 -22.31 -6.47 12.58
N GLU A 98 -21.91 -5.50 11.76
CA GLU A 98 -21.23 -5.76 10.48
C GLU A 98 -19.92 -6.53 10.68
N LEU A 99 -19.12 -6.15 11.69
CA LEU A 99 -17.85 -6.81 12.00
C LEU A 99 -18.05 -8.29 12.37
N ASN A 100 -19.09 -8.59 13.16
CA ASN A 100 -19.38 -9.95 13.60
C ASN A 100 -20.14 -10.79 12.57
N ASN A 101 -20.62 -10.20 11.48
CA ASN A 101 -21.42 -10.88 10.47
C ASN A 101 -20.55 -11.74 9.54
N ASN A 102 -20.92 -13.02 9.40
CA ASN A 102 -20.16 -14.03 8.68
C ASN A 102 -20.53 -14.16 7.19
N ASN A 103 -21.43 -13.32 6.68
CA ASN A 103 -21.95 -13.45 5.30
C ASN A 103 -20.84 -13.41 4.22
N ASP A 104 -19.72 -12.74 4.51
CA ASP A 104 -18.54 -12.72 3.64
C ASP A 104 -17.47 -13.71 4.12
N ASN A 105 -17.78 -15.01 4.12
CA ASN A 105 -16.95 -16.24 4.24
C ASN A 105 -15.60 -16.30 5.02
N LYS A 106 -15.05 -15.25 5.64
CA LYS A 106 -13.76 -15.24 6.36
C LYS A 106 -13.58 -14.12 7.40
N ARG A 107 -14.60 -13.33 7.78
CA ARG A 107 -14.34 -12.22 8.71
C ARG A 107 -14.16 -12.63 10.15
N LYS A 108 -14.87 -13.64 10.66
CA LYS A 108 -14.70 -14.11 12.04
C LYS A 108 -14.39 -15.60 12.08
N TRP A 109 -13.41 -15.98 12.88
CA TRP A 109 -13.05 -17.38 13.07
C TRP A 109 -12.58 -17.68 14.48
N LYS A 110 -12.73 -18.95 14.87
CA LYS A 110 -12.13 -19.49 16.08
C LYS A 110 -10.66 -19.80 15.79
N ILE A 111 -9.78 -19.31 16.65
CA ILE A 111 -8.34 -19.51 16.56
C ILE A 111 -8.03 -20.93 17.05
N THR A 112 -7.30 -21.69 16.25
CA THR A 112 -6.88 -23.05 16.63
C THR A 112 -5.65 -23.00 17.54
N LYS A 113 -5.43 -24.05 18.33
CA LYS A 113 -4.35 -24.10 19.33
C LYS A 113 -2.95 -24.06 18.70
N GLU A 114 -2.85 -24.49 17.45
CA GLU A 114 -1.62 -24.52 16.66
C GLU A 114 -1.24 -23.13 16.14
N HIS A 115 -2.16 -22.16 16.19
CA HIS A 115 -1.91 -20.81 15.70
C HIS A 115 -0.94 -20.06 16.62
N GLY A 116 0.06 -19.36 16.06
CA GLY A 116 1.14 -18.74 16.84
C GLY A 116 0.70 -17.70 17.90
N TYR A 117 -0.45 -17.07 17.68
CA TYR A 117 -1.05 -16.11 18.61
C TYR A 117 -2.11 -16.69 19.54
N TYR A 118 -2.44 -17.99 19.46
CA TYR A 118 -3.42 -18.58 20.38
C TYR A 118 -2.95 -18.44 21.84
N ARG A 119 -3.87 -17.99 22.70
CA ARG A 119 -3.69 -17.92 24.15
C ARG A 119 -5.00 -18.29 24.81
N GLN A 120 -5.03 -19.39 25.55
CA GLN A 120 -6.25 -19.87 26.20
C GLN A 120 -6.81 -18.79 27.13
N GLY A 121 -8.11 -18.52 27.02
CA GLY A 121 -8.82 -17.48 27.78
C GLY A 121 -8.48 -16.03 27.39
N ILE A 122 -7.68 -15.80 26.34
CA ILE A 122 -7.23 -14.46 25.94
C ILE A 122 -7.46 -14.23 24.43
N TYR A 123 -6.92 -15.10 23.57
CA TYR A 123 -7.02 -15.00 22.11
C TYR A 123 -7.56 -16.31 21.55
N GLU A 124 -8.89 -16.42 21.54
CA GLU A 124 -9.63 -17.60 21.07
C GLU A 124 -10.45 -17.33 19.81
N TYR A 125 -10.81 -16.07 19.58
CA TYR A 125 -11.55 -15.63 18.42
C TYR A 125 -10.86 -14.44 17.78
N ALA A 126 -10.93 -14.39 16.46
CA ALA A 126 -10.38 -13.30 15.68
C ALA A 126 -11.42 -12.79 14.70
N THR A 127 -11.38 -11.48 14.43
CA THR A 127 -12.11 -10.90 13.32
C THR A 127 -11.31 -9.83 12.57
N LEU A 128 -11.77 -9.46 11.38
CA LEU A 128 -11.16 -8.48 10.49
C LEU A 128 -12.19 -7.45 10.00
N THR A 129 -11.77 -6.19 9.86
CA THR A 129 -12.54 -5.24 9.03
C THR A 129 -12.58 -5.70 7.57
N LYS A 130 -13.46 -5.06 6.79
CA LYS A 130 -13.31 -5.03 5.34
C LYS A 130 -11.92 -4.53 4.95
N GLU A 131 -11.40 -5.08 3.87
CA GLU A 131 -10.19 -4.57 3.25
C GLU A 131 -10.45 -3.17 2.70
N LYS A 132 -9.56 -2.25 3.05
CA LYS A 132 -9.55 -0.88 2.54
C LYS A 132 -8.31 -0.68 1.69
N GLU A 133 -8.51 -0.46 0.40
CA GLU A 133 -7.44 0.00 -0.49
C GLU A 133 -7.25 1.50 -0.28
N ILE A 134 -6.04 1.91 0.12
CA ILE A 134 -5.68 3.33 0.22
C ILE A 134 -5.32 3.87 -1.18
N ASN A 135 -4.70 3.01 -2.00
CA ASN A 135 -4.30 3.25 -3.38
C ASN A 135 -3.86 1.92 -4.01
N SER A 136 -3.41 1.97 -5.26
CA SER A 136 -2.94 0.82 -6.04
C SER A 136 -1.78 0.02 -5.44
N ARG A 137 -1.14 0.51 -4.36
CA ARG A 137 -0.02 -0.15 -3.69
C ARG A 137 -0.27 -0.53 -2.24
N LEU A 138 -1.30 -0.01 -1.58
CA LEU A 138 -1.57 -0.27 -0.17
C LEU A 138 -2.99 -0.78 0.04
N GLY A 139 -3.07 -2.02 0.51
CA GLY A 139 -4.27 -2.60 1.12
C GLY A 139 -4.10 -2.71 2.63
N MET A 140 -5.17 -2.47 3.39
CA MET A 140 -5.14 -2.62 4.85
C MET A 140 -6.41 -3.26 5.41
N VAL A 141 -6.23 -3.99 6.51
CA VAL A 141 -7.30 -4.51 7.37
C VAL A 141 -6.91 -4.31 8.84
N ALA A 142 -7.89 -4.06 9.70
CA ALA A 142 -7.68 -4.15 11.15
C ALA A 142 -8.07 -5.55 11.63
N SER A 143 -7.22 -6.17 12.45
CA SER A 143 -7.51 -7.43 13.14
C SER A 143 -7.82 -7.20 14.60
N PHE A 144 -8.77 -7.97 15.11
CA PHE A 144 -9.25 -7.93 16.48
C PHE A 144 -9.12 -9.32 17.06
N LEU A 145 -8.52 -9.45 18.24
CA LEU A 145 -8.44 -10.69 18.98
C LEU A 145 -9.22 -10.57 20.29
N SER A 146 -10.01 -11.60 20.59
CA SER A 146 -10.81 -11.70 21.80
C SER A 146 -10.82 -13.13 22.34
N ASN A 147 -11.24 -13.27 23.57
CA ASN A 147 -11.62 -14.52 24.20
C ASN A 147 -13.08 -14.92 23.89
N GLU A 148 -13.89 -14.02 23.33
CA GLU A 148 -15.30 -14.22 23.07
C GLU A 148 -15.64 -14.23 21.57
N ALA A 149 -16.65 -15.01 21.19
CA ALA A 149 -17.08 -15.15 19.80
C ALA A 149 -17.86 -13.93 19.28
N GLU A 150 -18.45 -13.12 20.15
CA GLU A 150 -19.12 -11.87 19.77
C GLU A 150 -18.23 -10.70 20.17
N ILE A 151 -17.43 -10.23 19.24
CA ILE A 151 -16.41 -9.22 19.52
C ILE A 151 -17.07 -7.84 19.61
N ASN A 152 -16.83 -7.12 20.70
CA ASN A 152 -17.36 -5.78 20.94
C ASN A 152 -16.29 -4.90 21.60
N ARG A 153 -16.59 -3.61 21.78
CA ARG A 153 -15.64 -2.63 22.37
C ARG A 153 -15.05 -3.04 23.73
N TYR A 154 -15.72 -3.89 24.50
CA TYR A 154 -15.35 -4.23 25.88
C TYR A 154 -14.46 -5.48 25.97
N ASN A 155 -14.65 -6.46 25.08
CA ASN A 155 -13.97 -7.75 25.15
C ASN A 155 -12.81 -7.90 24.17
N ILE A 156 -12.39 -6.82 23.49
CA ILE A 156 -11.17 -6.82 22.68
C ILE A 156 -9.95 -6.87 23.59
N ASN A 157 -9.15 -7.91 23.40
CA ASN A 157 -7.90 -8.10 24.12
C ASN A 157 -6.72 -7.55 23.32
N GLN A 158 -6.79 -7.55 21.99
CA GLN A 158 -5.73 -7.03 21.14
C GLN A 158 -6.28 -6.55 19.79
N MET A 159 -5.68 -5.49 19.24
CA MET A 159 -5.97 -5.00 17.90
C MET A 159 -4.66 -4.67 17.19
N ALA A 160 -4.60 -4.99 15.90
CA ALA A 160 -3.48 -4.66 15.03
C ALA A 160 -3.97 -4.20 13.67
N ILE A 161 -3.16 -3.38 13.00
CA ILE A 161 -3.35 -3.02 11.59
C ILE A 161 -2.44 -3.90 10.73
N ASN A 162 -3.03 -4.63 9.79
CA ASN A 162 -2.31 -5.44 8.82
C ASN A 162 -2.33 -4.70 7.49
N ILE A 163 -1.16 -4.32 7.01
CA ILE A 163 -1.00 -3.54 5.79
C ILE A 163 -0.11 -4.34 4.85
N SER A 164 -0.54 -4.44 3.60
CA SER A 164 0.22 -5.00 2.48
C SER A 164 0.68 -3.88 1.57
N TRP A 165 1.98 -3.84 1.26
CA TRP A 165 2.57 -2.84 0.38
C TRP A 165 3.27 -3.47 -0.83
N HIS A 166 2.77 -3.14 -2.01
CA HIS A 166 3.34 -3.49 -3.30
C HIS A 166 4.54 -2.58 -3.60
N THR A 167 5.75 -3.14 -3.54
CA THR A 167 6.98 -2.35 -3.62
C THR A 167 7.34 -1.88 -5.03
N ARG A 168 6.70 -2.43 -6.07
CA ARG A 168 7.07 -2.35 -7.49
C ARG A 168 8.50 -2.78 -7.79
N ARG A 169 9.10 -3.57 -6.88
CA ARG A 169 10.38 -4.24 -7.10
C ARG A 169 10.09 -5.67 -7.53
N TYR A 170 10.55 -6.03 -8.71
CA TYR A 170 10.36 -7.37 -9.25
C TYR A 170 11.64 -8.17 -9.05
N PHE A 171 11.51 -9.43 -8.64
CA PHE A 171 12.61 -10.38 -8.64
C PHE A 171 12.24 -11.56 -9.54
N PHE A 172 13.29 -12.20 -10.05
CA PHE A 172 13.16 -13.34 -10.94
C PHE A 172 13.20 -14.62 -10.10
N GLU A 173 12.14 -15.41 -10.13
CA GLU A 173 12.07 -16.70 -9.45
C GLU A 173 12.12 -17.82 -10.48
N ILE A 174 13.11 -18.71 -10.37
CA ILE A 174 13.26 -19.88 -11.24
C ILE A 174 12.68 -21.08 -10.49
N THR A 175 11.41 -21.38 -10.72
CA THR A 175 10.72 -22.50 -10.07
C THR A 175 11.03 -23.86 -10.71
N ASN A 176 11.47 -23.92 -11.98
CA ASN A 176 11.97 -25.16 -12.61
C ASN A 176 12.74 -24.88 -13.92
N LEU A 177 13.99 -25.37 -14.04
CA LEU A 177 14.81 -25.29 -15.27
C LEU A 177 14.24 -26.09 -16.46
N LEU A 178 13.22 -26.92 -16.24
CA LEU A 178 12.62 -27.83 -17.24
C LEU A 178 11.19 -27.44 -17.66
N SER A 179 10.58 -26.43 -17.04
CA SER A 179 9.27 -25.91 -17.44
C SER A 179 9.36 -24.41 -17.67
N TYR A 180 9.03 -23.97 -18.89
CA TYR A 180 8.98 -22.56 -19.30
C TYR A 180 7.90 -21.81 -18.49
N GLY A 181 8.26 -21.40 -17.27
CA GLY A 181 7.39 -20.69 -16.33
C GLY A 181 8.15 -19.55 -15.66
N ASP A 182 9.02 -18.87 -16.40
CA ASP A 182 9.77 -17.72 -15.92
C ASP A 182 8.82 -16.56 -15.62
N MET A 183 8.70 -16.18 -14.35
CA MET A 183 7.79 -15.11 -13.91
C MET A 183 8.53 -14.05 -13.10
N TRP A 184 8.34 -12.79 -13.48
CA TRP A 184 8.72 -11.65 -12.65
C TRP A 184 7.68 -11.49 -11.54
N ILE A 185 8.09 -11.74 -10.29
CA ILE A 185 7.21 -11.64 -9.13
C ILE A 185 7.45 -10.31 -8.45
N GLU A 186 6.37 -9.57 -8.22
CA GLU A 186 6.45 -8.34 -7.44
C GLU A 186 6.67 -8.65 -5.96
N LYS A 187 7.67 -8.02 -5.36
CA LYS A 187 7.87 -8.08 -3.92
C LYS A 187 6.80 -7.27 -3.20
N THR A 188 6.13 -7.92 -2.27
CA THR A 188 5.20 -7.32 -1.32
C THR A 188 5.84 -7.29 0.07
N LEU A 189 5.58 -6.23 0.83
CA LEU A 189 5.94 -6.14 2.25
C LEU A 189 4.68 -6.07 3.10
N ALA A 190 4.65 -6.81 4.20
CA ALA A 190 3.60 -6.77 5.20
C ALA A 190 4.10 -6.09 6.50
N CYS A 191 3.18 -5.69 7.38
CA CYS A 191 3.59 -5.09 8.66
C CYS A 191 4.49 -6.00 9.51
N VAL A 192 4.30 -7.31 9.44
CA VAL A 192 5.13 -8.31 10.13
C VAL A 192 6.60 -8.27 9.69
N ASP A 193 6.91 -7.74 8.51
CA ASP A 193 8.27 -7.62 8.00
C ASP A 193 9.01 -6.40 8.56
N VAL A 194 8.30 -5.43 9.16
CA VAL A 194 8.86 -4.11 9.50
C VAL A 194 8.59 -3.63 10.92
N ALA A 195 7.62 -4.22 11.61
CA ALA A 195 7.21 -3.82 12.95
C ALA A 195 6.85 -5.05 13.80
N LYS A 196 7.12 -4.97 15.10
CA LYS A 196 6.76 -6.03 16.04
C LYS A 196 5.34 -5.84 16.56
N GLU A 197 4.50 -6.86 16.46
CA GLU A 197 3.17 -6.81 17.01
C GLU A 197 3.18 -6.94 18.54
N ASN A 198 2.51 -6.03 19.23
CA ASN A 198 2.31 -6.12 20.68
C ASN A 198 1.20 -7.13 20.99
N MET A 199 1.60 -8.28 21.54
CA MET A 199 0.71 -9.37 21.93
C MET A 199 0.32 -9.36 23.41
N THR A 200 0.69 -8.32 24.17
CA THR A 200 0.25 -8.16 25.57
C THR A 200 -1.22 -7.76 25.60
N PRO A 201 -2.11 -8.49 26.30
CA PRO A 201 -3.54 -8.20 26.25
C PRO A 201 -3.89 -6.86 26.90
N LYS A 202 -4.99 -6.26 26.44
CA LYS A 202 -5.55 -5.02 26.98
C LYS A 202 -5.82 -5.18 28.48
N GLY A 203 -5.43 -4.16 29.25
CA GLY A 203 -5.63 -4.15 30.70
C GLY A 203 -4.63 -5.01 31.51
N PHE A 204 -3.66 -5.65 30.85
CA PHE A 204 -2.57 -6.34 31.55
C PHE A 204 -1.70 -5.31 32.29
N LYS A 205 -1.72 -5.36 33.63
CA LYS A 205 -0.76 -4.64 34.47
C LYS A 205 0.47 -5.54 34.65
N GLN A 206 1.65 -5.05 34.25
CA GLN A 206 2.92 -5.70 34.56
C GLN A 206 3.19 -5.67 36.07
#